data_AF-A0A3D3KNB3-F1
#
_entry.id   AF-A0A3D3KNB3-F1
#
_cell.length_a   1.000
_cell.length_b   1.000
_cell.length_c   1.000
_cell.angle_alpha   90.00
_cell.angle_beta   90.00
_cell.angle_gamma   90.00
#
_symmetry.space_group_name_H-M   'P 1'
#
loop_
_entity.id
_entity.type
_entity.pdbx_description
1 polymer ?
#
loop_
_entity_poly.entity_id
_entity_poly.type
_entity_poly.pdbx_seq_one_letter_code
_entity_poly.pdbx_strand_id
1 'polypeptide(L)'
;MGSYKVEKSIGNRILSIESNKLARQADGAVTVRYGDTIVLATAVAGNERDTDFFPLTVDYREKTYAAGKFPGGFYKREGRPTAKETLTMRLTDRPLRPLFPKSYRCEVQVMSIVLSADKENNPDILAMIGASAALCISSIPFSGP
;
A
#
# COMPACT_ATOMS: atom_id res chain seq x y z
N MET A 1 -16.51 -17.69 -5.58
CA MET A 1 -15.85 -16.44 -6.02
C MET A 1 -14.39 -16.52 -5.59
N GLY A 2 -13.45 -16.67 -6.54
CA GLY A 2 -12.05 -17.02 -6.26
C GLY A 2 -11.16 -15.80 -5.96
N SER A 3 -10.16 -15.99 -5.10
CA SER A 3 -9.02 -15.08 -5.02
C SER A 3 -8.03 -15.39 -6.14
N TYR A 4 -7.32 -14.37 -6.61
CA TYR A 4 -6.24 -14.52 -7.58
C TYR A 4 -4.92 -14.38 -6.85
N LYS A 5 -4.00 -15.32 -7.03
CA LYS A 5 -2.70 -15.30 -6.36
C LYS A 5 -1.59 -15.58 -7.37
N VAL A 6 -0.58 -14.72 -7.37
CA VAL A 6 0.66 -14.90 -8.12
C VAL A 6 1.83 -14.98 -7.17
N GLU A 7 2.80 -15.84 -7.49
CA GLU A 7 3.95 -16.13 -6.63
C GLU A 7 5.23 -16.17 -7.44
N LYS A 8 6.32 -15.67 -6.85
CA LYS A 8 7.66 -15.76 -7.43
C LYS A 8 8.69 -15.92 -6.32
N SER A 9 9.68 -16.78 -6.56
CA SER A 9 10.85 -16.88 -5.68
C SER A 9 11.72 -15.63 -5.87
N ILE A 10 11.96 -14.90 -4.79
CA ILE A 10 12.86 -13.74 -4.71
C ILE A 10 13.86 -14.05 -3.60
N GLY A 11 15.15 -14.18 -3.95
CA GLY A 11 16.14 -14.74 -3.04
C GLY A 11 15.72 -16.15 -2.57
N ASN A 12 15.72 -16.35 -1.24
CA ASN A 12 15.42 -17.66 -0.63
C ASN A 12 13.96 -17.80 -0.16
N ARG A 13 13.06 -16.88 -0.54
CA ARG A 13 11.67 -16.84 -0.08
C ARG A 13 10.72 -16.58 -1.24
N ILE A 14 9.46 -16.91 -1.04
CA ILE A 14 8.40 -16.64 -2.01
C ILE A 14 7.80 -15.27 -1.71
N LEU A 15 7.84 -14.39 -2.70
CA LEU A 15 6.98 -13.20 -2.76
C LEU A 15 5.65 -13.62 -3.37
N SER A 16 4.56 -13.32 -2.67
CA SER A 16 3.20 -13.58 -3.15
C SER A 16 2.36 -12.30 -3.15
N ILE A 17 1.55 -12.15 -4.18
CA ILE A 17 0.58 -11.07 -4.33
C ILE A 17 -0.79 -11.72 -4.54
N GLU A 18 -1.73 -11.46 -3.63
CA GLU A 18 -3.09 -11.98 -3.66
C GLU A 18 -4.10 -10.83 -3.83
N SER A 19 -5.04 -10.95 -4.76
CA SER A 19 -6.12 -10.00 -4.99
C SER A 19 -7.50 -10.64 -4.86
N ASN A 20 -8.55 -9.81 -4.80
CA ASN A 20 -9.96 -10.20 -4.71
C ASN A 20 -10.35 -10.99 -3.45
N LYS A 21 -9.58 -10.84 -2.37
CA LYS A 21 -9.86 -11.45 -1.06
C LYS A 21 -10.28 -10.44 0.01
N LEU A 22 -9.57 -9.32 0.10
CA LEU A 22 -9.82 -8.23 1.04
C LEU A 22 -10.12 -6.94 0.28
N ALA A 23 -10.82 -6.00 0.93
CA ALA A 23 -11.06 -4.65 0.42
C ALA A 23 -11.63 -4.58 -1.01
N ARG A 24 -12.56 -5.47 -1.36
CA ARG A 24 -13.15 -5.61 -2.71
C ARG A 24 -13.88 -4.37 -3.25
N GLN A 25 -14.16 -3.39 -2.40
CA GLN A 25 -14.81 -2.14 -2.78
C GLN A 25 -13.80 -1.06 -3.19
N ALA A 26 -12.50 -1.26 -2.96
CA ALA A 26 -11.48 -0.38 -3.52
C ALA A 26 -11.33 -0.63 -5.02
N ASP A 27 -10.94 0.39 -5.79
CA ASP A 27 -10.69 0.24 -7.22
C ASP A 27 -9.56 -0.76 -7.50
N GLY A 28 -8.56 -0.81 -6.61
CA GLY A 28 -7.54 -1.85 -6.59
C GLY A 28 -7.18 -2.26 -5.18
N ALA A 29 -7.05 -3.57 -4.92
CA ALA A 29 -6.65 -4.11 -3.62
C ALA A 29 -5.80 -5.37 -3.78
N VAL A 30 -4.64 -5.38 -3.11
CA VAL A 30 -3.73 -6.54 -3.06
C VAL A 30 -3.19 -6.76 -1.66
N THR A 31 -3.01 -8.03 -1.30
CA THR A 31 -2.26 -8.45 -0.12
C THR A 31 -0.93 -9.01 -0.58
N VAL A 32 0.17 -8.36 -0.17
CA VAL A 32 1.54 -8.77 -0.49
C VAL A 32 2.13 -9.47 0.71
N ARG A 33 2.76 -10.63 0.49
CA ARG A 33 3.45 -11.39 1.54
C ARG A 33 4.83 -11.82 1.08
N TYR A 34 5.81 -11.66 1.96
CA TYR A 34 7.16 -12.16 1.82
C TYR A 34 7.66 -12.65 3.18
N GLY A 35 7.95 -13.94 3.30
CA GLY A 35 8.11 -14.57 4.62
C GLY A 35 6.81 -14.48 5.42
N ASP A 36 6.90 -13.97 6.65
CA ASP A 36 5.72 -13.74 7.51
C ASP A 36 5.34 -12.26 7.59
N THR A 37 6.02 -11.39 6.83
CA THR A 37 5.61 -9.99 6.66
C THR A 37 4.49 -9.90 5.63
N ILE A 38 3.39 -9.25 6.01
CA ILE A 38 2.16 -9.12 5.21
C ILE A 38 1.72 -7.66 5.19
N VAL A 39 1.51 -7.12 3.99
CA VAL A 39 1.01 -5.76 3.77
C VAL A 39 -0.24 -5.81 2.89
N LEU A 40 -1.30 -5.12 3.33
CA LEU A 40 -2.48 -4.83 2.50
C LEU A 40 -2.27 -3.47 1.85
N ALA A 41 -2.33 -3.40 0.53
CA ALA A 41 -2.29 -2.16 -0.23
C ALA A 41 -3.58 -1.98 -1.03
N THR A 42 -4.14 -0.77 -0.97
CA THR A 42 -5.36 -0.41 -1.69
C THR A 42 -5.16 0.91 -2.42
N ALA A 43 -5.71 1.02 -3.63
CA ALA A 43 -5.77 2.24 -4.40
C ALA A 43 -7.24 2.59 -4.67
N VAL A 44 -7.59 3.86 -4.47
CA VAL A 44 -8.94 4.39 -4.72
C VAL A 44 -8.83 5.72 -5.44
N ALA A 45 -9.64 5.91 -6.48
CA ALA A 45 -9.87 7.19 -7.13
C ALA A 45 -11.19 7.80 -6.63
N GLY A 46 -11.12 9.04 -6.18
CA GLY A 46 -12.27 9.87 -5.88
C GLY A 46 -12.71 10.69 -7.08
N ASN A 47 -13.51 11.72 -6.79
CA ASN A 47 -13.95 12.68 -7.79
C ASN A 47 -12.79 13.56 -8.29
N GLU A 48 -12.99 14.13 -9.46
CA GLU A 48 -12.13 15.21 -9.97
C GLU A 48 -12.14 16.40 -9.00
N ARG A 49 -10.95 16.95 -8.75
CA ARG A 49 -10.76 18.11 -7.89
C ARG A 49 -10.43 19.33 -8.74
N ASP A 50 -11.04 20.47 -8.40
CA ASP A 50 -10.67 21.76 -8.97
C ASP A 50 -9.36 22.26 -8.31
N THR A 51 -8.24 21.69 -8.74
CA THR A 51 -6.90 21.99 -8.22
C THR A 51 -5.88 22.01 -9.34
N ASP A 52 -4.92 22.92 -9.29
CA ASP A 52 -3.87 23.06 -10.33
C ASP A 52 -2.79 21.97 -10.31
N PHE A 53 -2.86 21.03 -9.37
CA PHE A 53 -1.90 19.93 -9.21
C PHE A 53 -2.61 18.58 -9.21
N PHE A 54 -1.83 17.49 -9.27
CA PHE A 54 -2.35 16.13 -9.14
C PHE A 54 -2.51 15.73 -7.66
N PRO A 55 -3.74 15.57 -7.16
CA PRO A 55 -4.02 15.22 -5.76
C PRO A 55 -3.79 13.73 -5.46
N LEU A 56 -2.51 13.33 -5.40
CA LEU A 56 -2.11 12.01 -4.89
C LEU A 56 -1.76 12.09 -3.41
N THR A 57 -2.40 11.24 -2.61
CA THR A 57 -2.09 10.99 -1.21
C THR A 57 -1.65 9.55 -1.03
N VAL A 58 -0.47 9.36 -0.43
CA VAL A 58 0.03 8.04 -0.03
C VAL A 58 0.06 7.96 1.49
N ASP A 59 -0.66 6.99 2.05
CA ASP A 59 -0.69 6.69 3.48
C ASP A 59 -0.12 5.30 3.75
N TYR A 60 0.78 5.21 4.73
CA TYR A 60 1.40 3.97 5.17
C TYR A 60 1.32 3.87 6.69
N ARG A 61 0.79 2.74 7.19
CA ARG A 61 0.53 2.54 8.63
C ARG A 61 1.08 1.21 9.13
N GLU A 62 1.87 1.28 10.19
CA GLU A 62 2.34 0.10 10.93
C GLU A 62 1.44 -0.13 12.14
N LYS A 63 0.66 -1.22 12.11
CA LYS A 63 -0.17 -1.60 13.25
C LYS A 63 0.67 -2.32 14.29
N THR A 64 0.53 -1.96 15.57
CA THR A 64 1.37 -2.60 16.60
C THR A 64 1.08 -4.08 16.77
N TYR A 65 -0.15 -4.49 16.44
CA TYR A 65 -0.54 -5.90 16.40
C TYR A 65 0.27 -6.70 15.37
N ALA A 66 0.81 -6.06 14.33
CA ALA A 66 1.61 -6.75 13.32
C ALA A 66 2.88 -7.39 13.92
N ALA A 67 3.37 -6.82 15.02
CA ALA A 67 4.49 -7.34 15.80
C ALA A 67 4.05 -8.04 17.10
N GLY A 68 2.75 -8.31 17.27
CA GLY A 68 2.19 -8.93 18.48
C GLY A 68 2.26 -8.03 19.74
N LYS A 69 2.25 -6.71 19.56
CA LYS A 69 2.37 -5.74 20.66
C LYS A 69 1.12 -4.88 20.81
N PHE A 70 0.82 -4.51 22.05
CA PHE A 70 -0.15 -3.44 22.33
C PHE A 70 0.47 -2.07 22.08
N PRO A 71 -0.30 -1.08 21.59
CA PRO A 71 0.20 0.28 21.47
C PRO A 71 0.61 0.84 22.83
N GLY A 72 1.75 1.52 22.86
CA GLY A 72 2.23 2.23 24.05
C GLY A 72 1.37 3.45 24.39
N GLY A 73 1.77 4.17 25.45
CA GLY A 73 1.12 5.42 25.86
C GLY A 73 -0.21 5.25 26.58
N PHE A 74 -0.86 6.38 26.85
CA PHE A 74 -2.10 6.46 27.64
C PHE A 74 -3.32 5.90 26.88
N TYR A 75 -3.48 6.30 25.62
CA TYR A 75 -4.67 5.97 24.81
C TYR A 75 -4.68 4.54 24.24
N LYS A 76 -3.56 3.80 24.30
CA LYS A 76 -3.44 2.43 23.77
C LYS A 76 -3.92 2.27 22.32
N ARG A 77 -3.67 3.28 21.48
CA ARG A 77 -4.03 3.29 20.04
C ARG A 77 -2.90 3.90 19.22
N GLU A 78 -2.78 3.49 17.95
CA GLU A 78 -1.87 4.15 17.02
C GLU A 78 -2.36 5.58 16.72
N GLY A 79 -1.53 6.56 17.09
CA GLY A 79 -1.81 7.98 16.91
C GLY A 79 -1.31 8.51 15.57
N ARG A 80 -0.66 9.67 15.58
CA ARG A 80 -0.11 10.29 14.36
C ARG A 80 0.97 9.40 13.71
N PRO A 81 1.16 9.51 12.39
CA PRO A 81 2.27 8.86 11.71
C PRO A 81 3.63 9.19 12.34
N THR A 82 4.45 8.16 12.51
CA THR A 82 5.83 8.29 12.94
C THR A 82 6.70 8.85 11.80
N ALA A 83 7.93 9.23 12.13
CA ALA A 83 8.92 9.65 11.12
C ALA A 83 9.19 8.53 10.10
N LYS A 84 9.26 7.26 10.56
CA LYS A 84 9.44 6.10 9.67
C LYS A 84 8.27 5.94 8.71
N GLU A 85 7.04 6.01 9.22
CA GLU A 85 5.85 5.89 8.39
C GLU A 85 5.79 7.01 7.35
N THR A 86 6.07 8.25 7.75
CA THR A 86 6.13 9.41 6.84
C THR A 86 7.22 9.24 5.77
N LEU A 87 8.39 8.72 6.13
CA LEU A 87 9.46 8.44 5.16
C LEU A 87 9.04 7.37 4.16
N THR A 88 8.32 6.33 4.61
CA THR A 88 7.81 5.26 3.75
C THR A 88 6.73 5.75 2.79
N MET A 89 5.84 6.64 3.25
CA MET A 89 4.87 7.33 2.39
C MET A 89 5.59 8.08 1.27
N ARG A 90 6.62 8.88 1.61
CA ARG A 90 7.40 9.64 0.62
C ARG A 90 8.18 8.73 -0.33
N LEU A 91 8.71 7.63 0.18
CA LEU A 91 9.46 6.65 -0.60
C LEU A 91 8.57 5.94 -1.63
N THR A 92 7.30 5.74 -1.30
CA THR A 92 6.28 5.17 -2.20
C THR A 92 5.69 6.21 -3.14
N ASP A 93 5.42 7.43 -2.68
CA ASP A 93 4.83 8.51 -3.49
C ASP A 93 5.72 8.94 -4.66
N ARG A 94 7.02 9.12 -4.39
CA ARG A 94 8.00 9.62 -5.37
C ARG A 94 8.06 8.83 -6.69
N PRO A 95 8.13 7.48 -6.69
CA PRO A 95 8.13 6.71 -7.93
C PRO A 95 6.75 6.64 -8.59
N LEU A 96 5.64 6.68 -7.84
CA LEU A 96 4.30 6.55 -8.40
C LEU A 96 3.83 7.84 -9.09
N ARG A 97 4.06 9.00 -8.46
CA ARG A 97 3.58 10.31 -8.92
C ARG A 97 3.88 10.64 -10.40
N PRO A 98 5.09 10.41 -10.95
CA PRO A 98 5.38 10.73 -12.34
C PRO A 98 4.73 9.77 -13.36
N LEU A 99 4.18 8.64 -12.94
CA LEU A 99 3.57 7.63 -13.82
C LEU A 99 2.09 7.92 -14.12
N PHE A 100 1.50 8.90 -13.45
CA PHE A 100 0.14 9.37 -13.76
C PHE A 100 0.15 10.36 -14.93
N PRO A 101 -0.89 10.38 -15.77
CA PRO A 101 -1.02 11.38 -16.82
C PRO A 101 -1.02 12.79 -16.25
N LYS A 102 -0.32 13.73 -16.90
CA LYS A 102 -0.19 15.12 -16.43
C LYS A 102 -1.53 15.86 -16.28
N SER A 103 -2.53 15.46 -17.05
CA SER A 103 -3.89 16.04 -17.02
C SER A 103 -4.81 15.34 -16.02
N TYR A 104 -4.35 14.30 -15.32
CA TYR A 104 -5.20 13.55 -14.41
C TYR A 104 -5.42 14.34 -13.11
N ARG A 105 -6.69 14.64 -12.81
CA ARG A 105 -7.10 15.54 -11.71
C ARG A 105 -8.02 14.86 -10.68
N CYS A 106 -8.36 13.58 -10.88
CA CYS A 106 -9.06 12.82 -9.84
C CYS A 106 -8.17 12.62 -8.62
N GLU A 107 -8.76 12.76 -7.44
CA GLU A 107 -8.10 12.44 -6.17
C GLU A 107 -7.73 10.96 -6.15
N VAL A 108 -6.46 10.65 -5.91
CA VAL A 108 -6.00 9.27 -5.76
C VAL A 108 -5.46 9.09 -4.35
N GLN A 109 -6.00 8.10 -3.65
CA GLN A 109 -5.47 7.65 -2.37
C GLN A 109 -4.90 6.26 -2.51
N VAL A 110 -3.63 6.11 -2.14
CA VAL A 110 -2.99 4.81 -1.96
C VAL A 110 -2.75 4.61 -0.47
N MET A 111 -3.32 3.53 0.09
CA MET A 111 -3.17 3.20 1.50
C MET A 111 -2.52 1.83 1.65
N SER A 112 -1.47 1.76 2.47
CA SER A 112 -0.74 0.54 2.79
C SER A 112 -0.75 0.29 4.30
N ILE A 113 -1.21 -0.88 4.72
CA ILE A 113 -1.30 -1.28 6.13
C ILE A 113 -0.47 -2.53 6.35
N VAL A 114 0.47 -2.48 7.28
CA VAL A 114 1.22 -3.66 7.72
C VAL A 114 0.33 -4.49 8.64
N LEU A 115 -0.02 -5.70 8.18
CA LEU A 115 -0.86 -6.64 8.92
C LEU A 115 -0.03 -7.62 9.77
N SER A 116 1.17 -7.95 9.31
CA SER A 116 2.11 -8.81 10.04
C SER A 116 3.54 -8.43 9.72
N ALA A 117 4.43 -8.51 10.71
CA ALA A 117 5.84 -8.18 10.58
C ALA A 117 6.70 -9.20 11.31
N ASP A 118 7.59 -9.86 10.57
CA ASP A 118 8.48 -10.91 11.08
C ASP A 118 9.80 -10.39 11.65
N LYS A 119 10.06 -9.08 11.54
CA LYS A 119 11.28 -8.36 11.95
C LYS A 119 12.53 -8.71 11.14
N GLU A 120 12.41 -9.56 10.13
CA GLU A 120 13.51 -9.91 9.23
C GLU A 120 13.36 -9.20 7.88
N ASN A 121 12.12 -9.03 7.42
CA ASN A 121 11.79 -8.41 6.15
C ASN A 121 11.24 -7.00 6.36
N ASN A 122 11.77 -6.02 5.62
CA ASN A 122 11.31 -4.64 5.75
C ASN A 122 9.95 -4.46 5.04
N PRO A 123 8.86 -4.12 5.77
CA PRO A 123 7.54 -3.92 5.17
C PRO A 123 7.49 -2.76 4.17
N ASP A 124 8.42 -1.79 4.25
CA ASP A 124 8.46 -0.64 3.35
C ASP A 124 8.49 -1.07 1.87
N ILE A 125 9.28 -2.09 1.54
CA ILE A 125 9.41 -2.62 0.16
C ILE A 125 8.13 -3.33 -0.28
N LEU A 126 7.50 -4.10 0.62
CA LEU A 126 6.24 -4.78 0.32
C LEU A 126 5.12 -3.76 0.11
N ALA A 127 5.13 -2.65 0.83
CA ALA A 127 4.17 -1.56 0.64
C ALA A 127 4.32 -0.89 -0.73
N MET A 128 5.55 -0.69 -1.21
CA MET A 128 5.78 -0.18 -2.57
C MET A 128 5.27 -1.13 -3.65
N ILE A 129 5.63 -2.42 -3.53
CA ILE A 129 5.20 -3.46 -4.47
C ILE A 129 3.66 -3.57 -4.46
N GLY A 130 3.07 -3.52 -3.27
CA GLY A 130 1.62 -3.55 -3.10
C GLY A 130 0.94 -2.33 -3.70
N ALA A 131 1.48 -1.14 -3.51
CA ALA A 131 0.95 0.10 -4.08
C ALA A 131 0.97 0.08 -5.61
N SER A 132 2.10 -0.31 -6.20
CA SER A 132 2.26 -0.51 -7.64
C SER A 132 1.25 -1.52 -8.18
N ALA A 133 1.18 -2.70 -7.56
CA ALA A 133 0.27 -3.76 -8.00
C ALA A 133 -1.21 -3.37 -7.82
N ALA A 134 -1.58 -2.69 -6.73
CA ALA A 134 -2.94 -2.19 -6.51
C ALA A 134 -3.36 -1.19 -7.59
N LEU A 135 -2.48 -0.26 -7.97
CA LEU A 135 -2.73 0.68 -9.06
C LEU A 135 -2.87 -0.03 -10.40
N CYS A 136 -2.01 -1.01 -10.69
CA CYS A 136 -2.06 -1.77 -11.95
C CYS A 136 -3.34 -2.56 -12.17
N ILE A 137 -3.94 -3.11 -11.10
CA ILE A 137 -5.19 -3.87 -11.21
C ILE A 137 -6.44 -2.98 -11.12
N SER A 138 -6.26 -1.68 -10.85
CA SER A 138 -7.35 -0.71 -10.76
C SER A 138 -7.73 -0.15 -12.12
N SER A 139 -8.84 0.58 -12.19
CA SER A 139 -9.23 1.37 -13.38
C SER A 139 -8.55 2.74 -13.46
N ILE A 140 -7.65 3.06 -12.52
CA ILE A 140 -6.99 4.36 -12.45
C ILE A 140 -5.91 4.44 -13.56
N PRO A 141 -5.85 5.51 -14.35
CA PRO A 141 -4.86 5.63 -15.42
C PRO A 141 -3.45 5.79 -14.83
N PHE A 142 -2.64 4.74 -14.96
CA PHE A 142 -1.32 4.63 -14.38
C PHE A 142 -0.37 3.93 -15.37
N SER A 143 0.76 4.56 -15.67
CA SER A 143 1.72 4.10 -16.70
C SER A 143 2.79 3.16 -16.13
N GLY A 144 2.45 2.41 -15.09
CA GLY A 144 3.35 1.52 -14.36
C GLY A 144 3.77 0.25 -15.14
N PRO A 145 4.25 -0.79 -14.43
CA PRO A 145 3.96 -1.08 -13.02
C PRO A 145 4.66 -0.20 -11.99
#